data_AF-A0A7R9MD89-F1
#
_entry.id   AF-A0A7R9MD89-F1
#
_cell.length_a   1.000
_cell.length_b   1.000
_cell.length_c   1.000
_cell.angle_alpha   90.00
_cell.angle_beta   90.00
_cell.angle_gamma   90.00
#
_symmetry.space_group_name_H-M   'P 1'
#
loop_
_entity.id
_entity.type
_entity.pdbx_description
1 polymer ?
#
loop_
_entity_poly.entity_id
_entity_poly.type
_entity_poly.pdbx_seq_one_letter_code
_entity_poly.pdbx_strand_id
1 'polypeptide(L)'
;MNMMGTGSSIEGHLRDQAKQKYIGSAMTSHALGDQQYLDILGQEFNCMTPENEMKWGLLETSKGQYNWKTADKMVEFAQTHDMKIRGHTFLWHTELPSYVSALDGKKAELEKVVKDHINTVAAHFKGKIYAWDVVNEVLNEDGSGNKLRDSIFSRTLGSGFIEEAFRTAHAADPNAKLYINDYSIEAKDKKSDALYELVKGWKAKGVPIHGVGMQAHFKEGEVPATLQENIKRFSDLGVDVAITELQVRYLMPASADKIAKQAQDYSHAFSACENVDRCVGVTYEWENADKLVAFAEKHHMKIRGHAFLWHQRIPSYVMELEGKKAELEKVVKHHINTVAKHFKGKIYAWDVVNEVLNEDGSGNKLRDSLFSKTLGTGFIEEAFRTAHAADPKAKLYINDYGIEGKNRKSDALYELVKGWKAKGVPIHGVGIQAHFKEGNVPKTLQENLKRFSDLELDVAITELQVRYLMPGSDDKIANQAQDYSHAFSACEKVDRCVGVTVWGFTDKYSFFFDTSYGEQQLWTKDFKPKPAVEAVRKVLK
;
A
#
# COMPACT_ATOMS: atom_id res chain seq x y z
N MET A 1 24.62 10.84 30.08
CA MET A 1 24.36 12.06 29.28
C MET A 1 24.15 11.60 27.84
N ASN A 2 23.11 12.09 27.18
CA ASN A 2 22.70 12.02 25.76
C ASN A 2 23.68 11.40 24.73
N MET A 3 23.26 10.64 23.72
CA MET A 3 21.92 10.40 23.13
C MET A 3 21.76 8.95 22.64
N MET A 4 20.51 8.47 22.51
CA MET A 4 20.18 7.41 21.55
C MET A 4 19.80 8.05 20.21
N GLY A 5 20.24 7.47 19.10
CA GLY A 5 19.94 7.97 17.75
C GLY A 5 18.51 7.66 17.32
N THR A 6 17.82 8.66 16.76
CA THR A 6 16.45 8.58 16.25
C THR A 6 16.32 7.60 15.09
N GLY A 7 15.32 6.72 15.12
CA GLY A 7 14.81 6.07 13.91
C GLY A 7 14.15 7.08 12.97
N SER A 8 14.17 6.83 11.66
CA SER A 8 13.54 7.69 10.66
C SER A 8 12.01 7.63 10.77
N SER A 9 11.37 8.77 10.99
CA SER A 9 9.93 8.93 10.80
C SER A 9 9.55 8.73 9.33
N ILE A 10 8.40 8.09 9.11
CA ILE A 10 7.66 8.23 7.84
C ILE A 10 7.03 9.61 7.89
N GLU A 11 7.28 10.46 6.90
CA GLU A 11 6.71 11.81 6.80
C GLU A 11 5.47 11.81 5.89
N GLY A 12 4.39 12.44 6.34
CA GLY A 12 3.09 12.48 5.67
C GLY A 12 1.97 11.95 6.55
N HIS A 13 0.73 12.38 6.31
CA HIS A 13 -0.42 11.95 7.10
C HIS A 13 -0.99 10.61 6.61
N LEU A 14 -1.59 9.84 7.52
CA LEU A 14 -2.20 8.54 7.24
C LEU A 14 -3.26 8.61 6.13
N ARG A 15 -4.06 9.69 6.07
CA ARG A 15 -5.09 9.90 5.04
C ARG A 15 -4.57 10.09 3.62
N ASP A 16 -3.34 10.58 3.47
CA ASP A 16 -2.71 10.81 2.16
C ASP A 16 -2.17 9.51 1.56
N GLN A 17 -1.83 8.55 2.44
CA GLN A 17 -1.48 7.19 2.05
C GLN A 17 -2.74 6.38 1.69
N ALA A 18 -3.86 6.59 2.39
CA ALA A 18 -5.14 5.92 2.14
C ALA A 18 -5.83 6.41 0.84
N LYS A 19 -5.31 5.99 -0.32
CA LYS A 19 -5.71 6.48 -1.66
C LYS A 19 -7.02 5.90 -2.20
N GLN A 20 -7.04 4.62 -2.59
CA GLN A 20 -8.23 3.98 -3.19
C GLN A 20 -9.31 3.62 -2.15
N LYS A 21 -8.94 3.73 -0.87
CA LYS A 21 -9.58 3.13 0.28
C LYS A 21 -9.55 4.14 1.42
N TYR A 22 -10.49 4.11 2.36
CA TYR A 22 -10.47 5.09 3.45
C TYR A 22 -9.62 4.62 4.64
N ILE A 23 -9.04 5.57 5.38
CA ILE A 23 -8.65 5.36 6.77
C ILE A 23 -9.51 6.28 7.64
N GLY A 24 -10.05 5.74 8.72
CA GLY A 24 -11.00 6.46 9.56
C GLY A 24 -10.86 6.18 11.04
N SER A 25 -11.45 7.07 11.83
CA SER A 25 -11.48 7.01 13.29
C SER A 25 -12.91 7.18 13.81
N ALA A 26 -13.18 6.66 15.00
CA ALA A 26 -14.38 6.98 15.75
C ALA A 26 -14.18 8.27 16.56
N MET A 27 -15.25 9.04 16.74
CA MET A 27 -15.23 10.30 17.50
C MET A 27 -16.45 10.39 18.42
N THR A 28 -16.21 10.67 19.71
CA THR A 28 -17.23 11.12 20.68
C THR A 28 -17.31 12.64 20.74
N SER A 29 -18.50 13.17 21.06
CA SER A 29 -18.80 14.58 21.22
C SER A 29 -17.97 15.32 22.28
N HIS A 30 -17.41 14.60 23.25
CA HIS A 30 -16.47 15.18 24.22
C HIS A 30 -15.24 15.82 23.55
N ALA A 31 -14.82 15.30 22.39
CA ALA A 31 -13.67 15.79 21.66
C ALA A 31 -13.98 17.03 20.78
N LEU A 32 -15.24 17.44 20.62
CA LEU A 32 -15.64 18.66 19.88
C LEU A 32 -15.15 19.98 20.53
N GLY A 33 -14.55 19.92 21.72
CA GLY A 33 -13.92 21.05 22.41
C GLY A 33 -12.39 20.99 22.47
N ASP A 34 -11.77 19.91 21.97
CA ASP A 34 -10.31 19.72 21.99
C ASP A 34 -9.74 20.00 20.59
N GLN A 35 -9.20 21.21 20.41
CA GLN A 35 -8.63 21.62 19.12
C GLN A 35 -7.44 20.75 18.70
N GLN A 36 -6.63 20.23 19.66
CA GLN A 36 -5.49 19.39 19.31
C GLN A 36 -5.96 18.02 18.79
N TYR A 37 -6.99 17.44 19.39
CA TYR A 37 -7.64 16.25 18.86
C TYR A 37 -8.26 16.50 17.49
N LEU A 38 -8.97 17.61 17.31
CA LEU A 38 -9.62 17.97 16.03
C LEU A 38 -8.59 18.19 14.92
N ASP A 39 -7.48 18.87 15.19
CA ASP A 39 -6.39 19.11 14.24
C ASP A 39 -5.77 17.78 13.79
N ILE A 40 -5.47 16.88 14.73
CA ILE A 40 -4.91 15.55 14.44
C ILE A 40 -5.93 14.68 13.68
N LEU A 41 -7.20 14.68 14.08
CA LEU A 41 -8.24 13.93 13.39
C LEU A 41 -8.42 14.43 11.94
N GLY A 42 -8.46 15.75 11.76
CA GLY A 42 -8.54 16.42 10.47
C GLY A 42 -7.35 16.13 9.56
N GLN A 43 -6.14 16.10 10.13
CA GLN A 43 -4.91 15.79 9.42
C GLN A 43 -4.77 14.31 9.07
N GLU A 44 -5.06 13.38 9.98
CA GLU A 44 -4.70 11.97 9.82
C GLU A 44 -5.77 11.10 9.16
N PHE A 45 -7.04 11.49 9.13
CA PHE A 45 -8.13 10.60 8.69
C PHE A 45 -8.98 11.18 7.54
N ASN A 46 -9.45 10.32 6.63
CA ASN A 46 -10.38 10.68 5.54
C ASN A 46 -11.77 10.01 5.66
N CYS A 47 -12.07 9.44 6.83
CA CYS A 47 -13.39 8.95 7.20
C CYS A 47 -13.62 9.10 8.71
N MET A 48 -14.86 9.35 9.12
CA MET A 48 -15.23 9.44 10.53
C MET A 48 -16.51 8.65 10.84
N THR A 49 -16.56 8.06 12.03
CA THR A 49 -17.76 7.43 12.61
C THR A 49 -18.14 8.16 13.90
N PRO A 50 -19.32 8.80 14.01
CA PRO A 50 -19.85 9.26 15.29
C PRO A 50 -20.03 8.07 16.23
N GLU A 51 -19.31 8.06 17.35
CA GLU A 51 -19.17 6.88 18.23
C GLU A 51 -20.49 6.52 18.94
N ASN A 52 -21.23 7.55 19.37
CA ASN A 52 -22.49 7.37 20.10
C ASN A 52 -23.61 8.29 19.59
N GLU A 53 -23.25 9.42 18.97
CA GLU A 53 -24.11 10.56 18.70
C GLU A 53 -25.14 10.33 17.58
N MET A 54 -25.02 9.23 16.82
CA MET A 54 -26.02 8.78 15.86
C MET A 54 -26.78 7.51 16.30
N LYS A 55 -26.51 6.97 17.49
CA LYS A 55 -27.29 5.85 18.07
C LYS A 55 -28.66 6.34 18.55
N TRP A 56 -29.69 5.51 18.38
CA TRP A 56 -31.10 5.88 18.62
C TRP A 56 -31.32 6.53 20.01
N GLY A 57 -30.82 5.94 21.09
CA GLY A 57 -31.02 6.39 22.47
C GLY A 57 -30.53 7.82 22.77
N LEU A 58 -29.51 8.31 22.05
CA LEU A 58 -28.97 9.67 22.20
C LEU A 58 -29.49 10.62 21.11
N LEU A 59 -29.79 10.10 19.92
CA LEU A 59 -30.26 10.87 18.78
C LEU A 59 -31.77 11.21 18.88
N GLU A 60 -32.60 10.33 19.44
CA GLU A 60 -34.04 10.52 19.65
C GLU A 60 -34.45 10.13 21.09
N THR A 61 -34.02 10.92 22.07
CA THR A 61 -34.21 10.64 23.52
C THR A 61 -35.68 10.55 23.96
N SER A 62 -36.60 11.07 23.15
CA SER A 62 -38.05 10.88 23.27
C SER A 62 -38.69 10.99 21.88
N LYS A 63 -39.81 10.28 21.66
CA LYS A 63 -40.40 10.14 20.32
C LYS A 63 -40.63 11.49 19.62
N GLY A 64 -39.99 11.68 18.48
CA GLY A 64 -40.04 12.92 17.70
C GLY A 64 -39.23 14.10 18.27
N GLN A 65 -38.44 13.91 19.33
CA GLN A 65 -37.54 14.90 19.92
C GLN A 65 -36.10 14.50 19.64
N TYR A 66 -35.53 15.07 18.57
CA TYR A 66 -34.22 14.70 18.05
C TYR A 66 -33.10 15.66 18.48
N ASN A 67 -31.95 15.11 18.88
CA ASN A 67 -30.76 15.86 19.28
C ASN A 67 -29.78 16.07 18.10
N TRP A 68 -30.26 16.65 17.00
CA TRP A 68 -29.45 16.82 15.78
C TRP A 68 -28.15 17.59 16.01
N LYS A 69 -28.17 18.59 16.91
CA LYS A 69 -27.10 19.59 17.10
C LYS A 69 -25.68 19.03 17.20
N THR A 70 -25.50 17.88 17.84
CA THR A 70 -24.18 17.27 18.04
C THR A 70 -23.73 16.46 16.83
N ALA A 71 -24.64 15.66 16.27
CA ALA A 71 -24.37 14.89 15.06
C ALA A 71 -24.19 15.79 13.81
N ASP A 72 -24.96 16.88 13.70
CA ASP A 72 -24.78 17.91 12.65
C ASP A 72 -23.39 18.56 12.71
N LYS A 73 -22.88 18.87 13.91
CA LYS A 73 -21.52 19.39 14.10
C LYS A 73 -20.43 18.40 13.68
N MET A 74 -20.62 17.12 13.98
CA MET A 74 -19.71 16.06 13.52
C MET A 74 -19.75 15.93 11.99
N VAL A 75 -20.92 16.05 11.38
CA VAL A 75 -21.09 16.04 9.93
C VAL A 75 -20.45 17.28 9.29
N GLU A 76 -20.62 18.46 9.86
CA GLU A 76 -19.97 19.71 9.44
C GLU A 76 -18.43 19.62 9.55
N PHE A 77 -17.90 19.07 10.64
CA PHE A 77 -16.47 18.83 10.81
C PHE A 77 -15.92 17.87 9.73
N ALA A 78 -16.59 16.75 9.48
CA ALA A 78 -16.20 15.83 8.42
C ALA A 78 -16.26 16.49 7.01
N GLN A 79 -17.31 17.25 6.72
CA GLN A 79 -17.47 17.94 5.43
C GLN A 79 -16.44 19.05 5.22
N THR A 80 -16.00 19.73 6.29
CA THR A 80 -14.95 20.76 6.22
C THR A 80 -13.53 20.20 6.12
N HIS A 81 -13.34 18.91 6.37
CA HIS A 81 -12.06 18.19 6.27
C HIS A 81 -12.06 17.12 5.17
N ASP A 82 -12.94 17.20 4.17
CA ASP A 82 -13.07 16.24 3.05
C ASP A 82 -13.15 14.76 3.51
N MET A 83 -13.82 14.49 4.63
CA MET A 83 -14.00 13.15 5.18
C MET A 83 -15.30 12.49 4.70
N LYS A 84 -15.24 11.17 4.47
CA LYS A 84 -16.43 10.31 4.42
C LYS A 84 -17.04 10.17 5.81
N ILE A 85 -18.34 9.91 5.89
CA ILE A 85 -19.02 9.63 7.16
C ILE A 85 -19.63 8.24 7.12
N ARG A 86 -19.36 7.44 8.16
CA ARG A 86 -20.14 6.24 8.47
C ARG A 86 -21.17 6.58 9.53
N GLY A 87 -22.45 6.59 9.16
CA GLY A 87 -23.56 6.73 10.10
C GLY A 87 -23.76 5.42 10.87
N HIS A 88 -23.64 5.50 12.19
CA HIS A 88 -23.71 4.35 13.09
C HIS A 88 -24.63 4.69 14.28
N THR A 89 -25.78 4.05 14.46
CA THR A 89 -26.44 3.00 13.66
C THR A 89 -27.96 3.11 13.84
N PHE A 90 -28.76 2.73 12.83
CA PHE A 90 -30.22 2.83 12.94
C PHE A 90 -30.80 1.83 13.96
N LEU A 91 -30.37 0.56 13.92
CA LEU A 91 -30.96 -0.53 14.71
C LEU A 91 -29.90 -1.35 15.43
N TRP A 92 -29.87 -1.25 16.76
CA TRP A 92 -29.02 -2.04 17.63
C TRP A 92 -29.81 -2.55 18.84
N HIS A 93 -29.36 -3.65 19.44
CA HIS A 93 -30.08 -4.35 20.51
C HIS A 93 -30.06 -3.63 21.87
N THR A 94 -29.20 -2.61 22.00
CA THR A 94 -29.00 -1.78 23.20
C THR A 94 -28.98 -0.30 22.80
N GLU A 95 -28.83 0.61 23.78
CA GLU A 95 -28.92 2.07 23.59
C GLU A 95 -30.21 2.51 22.87
N LEU A 96 -31.34 1.92 23.24
CA LEU A 96 -32.67 2.28 22.74
C LEU A 96 -33.40 3.25 23.70
N PRO A 97 -34.19 4.22 23.18
CA PRO A 97 -35.05 5.05 24.00
C PRO A 97 -36.09 4.23 24.77
N SER A 98 -36.47 4.67 25.96
CA SER A 98 -37.44 3.98 26.83
C SER A 98 -38.81 3.75 26.16
N TYR A 99 -39.25 4.67 25.28
CA TYR A 99 -40.50 4.53 24.53
C TYR A 99 -40.44 3.43 23.45
N VAL A 100 -39.25 3.07 22.96
CA VAL A 100 -39.05 1.93 22.03
C VAL A 100 -39.12 0.63 22.82
N SER A 101 -38.41 0.55 23.95
CA SER A 101 -38.43 -0.60 24.87
C SER A 101 -39.84 -0.94 25.37
N ALA A 102 -40.72 0.06 25.48
CA ALA A 102 -42.14 -0.11 25.84
C ALA A 102 -43.04 -0.68 24.71
N LEU A 103 -42.47 -1.12 23.58
CA LEU A 103 -43.19 -1.71 22.44
C LEU A 103 -42.96 -3.23 22.27
N ASP A 104 -42.34 -3.91 23.24
CA ASP A 104 -42.14 -5.36 23.15
C ASP A 104 -43.50 -6.09 23.08
N GLY A 105 -43.61 -7.06 22.17
CA GLY A 105 -44.86 -7.70 21.75
C GLY A 105 -45.76 -6.86 20.82
N LYS A 106 -45.60 -5.54 20.73
CA LYS A 106 -46.50 -4.63 19.98
C LYS A 106 -46.09 -4.47 18.52
N LYS A 107 -46.16 -5.56 17.76
CA LYS A 107 -45.64 -5.65 16.38
C LYS A 107 -45.93 -4.44 15.49
N ALA A 108 -47.20 -4.08 15.27
CA ALA A 108 -47.56 -2.99 14.36
C ALA A 108 -47.07 -1.60 14.83
N GLU A 109 -46.99 -1.36 16.15
CA GLU A 109 -46.44 -0.11 16.69
C GLU A 109 -44.92 -0.03 16.48
N LEU A 110 -44.21 -1.14 16.74
CA LEU A 110 -42.76 -1.22 16.57
C LEU A 110 -42.35 -1.18 15.09
N GLU A 111 -43.07 -1.87 14.19
CA GLU A 111 -42.87 -1.77 12.73
C GLU A 111 -42.98 -0.33 12.24
N LYS A 112 -43.99 0.41 12.73
CA LYS A 112 -44.14 1.83 12.39
C LYS A 112 -42.99 2.66 12.97
N VAL A 113 -42.64 2.47 14.24
CA VAL A 113 -41.59 3.26 14.92
C VAL A 113 -40.20 3.05 14.31
N VAL A 114 -39.85 1.81 13.92
CA VAL A 114 -38.63 1.50 13.16
C VAL A 114 -38.61 2.23 11.81
N LYS A 115 -39.72 2.20 11.06
CA LYS A 115 -39.81 2.88 9.76
C LYS A 115 -39.80 4.39 9.89
N ASP A 116 -40.50 4.95 10.86
CA ASP A 116 -40.51 6.39 11.16
C ASP A 116 -39.06 6.86 11.45
N HIS A 117 -38.35 6.17 12.34
CA HIS A 117 -36.98 6.52 12.73
C HIS A 117 -35.98 6.46 11.56
N ILE A 118 -35.93 5.34 10.83
CA ILE A 118 -35.02 5.17 9.68
C ILE A 118 -35.27 6.27 8.64
N ASN A 119 -36.55 6.53 8.29
CA ASN A 119 -36.88 7.57 7.32
C ASN A 119 -36.50 8.97 7.82
N THR A 120 -36.75 9.30 9.08
CA THR A 120 -36.45 10.63 9.63
C THR A 120 -34.95 10.90 9.70
N VAL A 121 -34.15 9.96 10.23
CA VAL A 121 -32.69 10.12 10.36
C VAL A 121 -32.00 10.09 8.99
N ALA A 122 -32.39 9.18 8.10
CA ALA A 122 -31.84 9.12 6.73
C ALA A 122 -32.23 10.36 5.90
N ALA A 123 -33.42 10.94 6.09
CA ALA A 123 -33.81 12.18 5.41
C ALA A 123 -33.03 13.39 5.92
N HIS A 124 -32.77 13.50 7.23
CA HIS A 124 -32.02 14.62 7.82
C HIS A 124 -30.55 14.66 7.36
N PHE A 125 -29.90 13.50 7.26
CA PHE A 125 -28.51 13.39 6.80
C PHE A 125 -28.35 13.04 5.31
N LYS A 126 -29.43 13.12 4.51
CA LYS A 126 -29.45 12.68 3.11
C LYS A 126 -28.34 13.30 2.27
N GLY A 127 -27.57 12.46 1.57
CA GLY A 127 -26.44 12.87 0.74
C GLY A 127 -25.19 13.35 1.49
N LYS A 128 -25.21 13.39 2.83
CA LYS A 128 -24.03 13.72 3.67
C LYS A 128 -23.29 12.48 4.16
N ILE A 129 -23.92 11.31 4.11
CA ILE A 129 -23.41 10.04 4.66
C ILE A 129 -22.91 9.14 3.53
N TYR A 130 -21.68 8.63 3.66
CA TYR A 130 -21.09 7.70 2.71
C TYR A 130 -21.63 6.27 2.91
N ALA A 131 -21.75 5.83 4.17
CA ALA A 131 -22.26 4.52 4.53
C ALA A 131 -23.12 4.56 5.80
N TRP A 132 -24.20 3.79 5.87
CA TRP A 132 -24.97 3.54 7.09
C TRP A 132 -24.79 2.10 7.53
N ASP A 133 -24.45 1.90 8.81
CA ASP A 133 -24.68 0.62 9.49
C ASP A 133 -26.17 0.51 9.81
N VAL A 134 -26.91 -0.24 9.00
CA VAL A 134 -28.38 -0.30 9.06
C VAL A 134 -28.84 -1.15 10.24
N VAL A 135 -28.13 -2.25 10.50
CA VAL A 135 -28.32 -3.08 11.68
C VAL A 135 -26.96 -3.45 12.26
N ASN A 136 -26.83 -3.37 13.59
CA ASN A 136 -25.60 -3.70 14.31
C ASN A 136 -25.80 -4.93 15.21
N GLU A 137 -24.80 -5.82 15.25
CA GLU A 137 -24.67 -6.96 16.18
C GLU A 137 -25.88 -7.90 16.23
N VAL A 138 -26.54 -8.10 15.10
CA VAL A 138 -27.79 -8.86 15.03
C VAL A 138 -27.62 -10.37 15.23
N LEU A 139 -26.39 -10.89 15.35
CA LEU A 139 -26.11 -12.32 15.51
C LEU A 139 -25.79 -12.74 16.95
N ASN A 140 -26.14 -13.99 17.28
CA ASN A 140 -25.69 -14.67 18.50
C ASN A 140 -24.19 -14.97 18.44
N GLU A 141 -23.53 -15.02 19.61
CA GLU A 141 -22.07 -15.15 19.72
C GLU A 141 -21.54 -16.52 19.26
N ASP A 142 -22.33 -17.59 19.43
CA ASP A 142 -21.93 -18.96 19.07
C ASP A 142 -22.24 -19.35 17.61
N GLY A 143 -22.93 -18.46 16.88
CA GLY A 143 -23.44 -18.69 15.53
C GLY A 143 -24.46 -19.82 15.40
N SER A 144 -25.08 -20.28 16.49
CA SER A 144 -25.93 -21.48 16.51
C SER A 144 -27.44 -21.19 16.61
N GLY A 145 -28.25 -22.24 16.41
CA GLY A 145 -29.70 -22.19 16.58
C GLY A 145 -30.40 -21.19 15.67
N ASN A 146 -31.31 -20.41 16.24
CA ASN A 146 -31.94 -19.28 15.55
C ASN A 146 -30.90 -18.16 15.43
N LYS A 147 -30.44 -17.85 14.22
CA LYS A 147 -29.21 -17.07 13.96
C LYS A 147 -29.14 -15.67 14.60
N LEU A 148 -30.27 -15.10 15.02
CA LEU A 148 -30.35 -13.72 15.49
C LEU A 148 -30.28 -13.59 17.02
N ARG A 149 -29.60 -12.54 17.49
CA ARG A 149 -29.53 -12.09 18.88
C ARG A 149 -30.93 -11.86 19.46
N ASP A 150 -31.13 -12.20 20.73
CA ASP A 150 -32.34 -11.80 21.45
C ASP A 150 -32.40 -10.27 21.62
N SER A 151 -33.50 -9.67 21.16
CA SER A 151 -33.72 -8.23 21.15
C SER A 151 -35.21 -7.94 20.98
N ILE A 152 -35.65 -6.73 21.32
CA ILE A 152 -37.03 -6.31 21.05
C ILE A 152 -37.43 -6.51 19.58
N PHE A 153 -36.53 -6.24 18.63
CA PHE A 153 -36.78 -6.40 17.20
C PHE A 153 -36.93 -7.88 16.81
N SER A 154 -36.00 -8.75 17.22
CA SER A 154 -36.05 -10.17 16.86
C SER A 154 -37.21 -10.91 17.54
N ARG A 155 -37.59 -10.55 18.77
CA ARG A 155 -38.79 -11.07 19.46
C ARG A 155 -40.09 -10.61 18.82
N THR A 156 -40.23 -9.30 18.59
CA THR A 156 -41.52 -8.68 18.24
C THR A 156 -41.80 -8.68 16.72
N LEU A 157 -40.75 -8.58 15.89
CA LEU A 157 -40.87 -8.48 14.44
C LEU A 157 -40.57 -9.80 13.72
N GLY A 158 -39.62 -10.58 14.27
CA GLY A 158 -39.01 -11.73 13.61
C GLY A 158 -37.96 -11.32 12.58
N SER A 159 -37.22 -12.29 12.03
CA SER A 159 -36.02 -12.07 11.20
C SER A 159 -36.21 -11.22 9.94
N GLY A 160 -37.45 -11.03 9.47
CA GLY A 160 -37.77 -10.17 8.33
C GLY A 160 -37.49 -8.66 8.58
N PHE A 161 -37.34 -8.22 9.84
CA PHE A 161 -37.11 -6.80 10.14
C PHE A 161 -35.84 -6.24 9.47
N ILE A 162 -34.80 -7.07 9.32
CA ILE A 162 -33.54 -6.66 8.72
C ILE A 162 -33.74 -6.33 7.24
N GLU A 163 -34.39 -7.22 6.48
CA GLU A 163 -34.65 -7.01 5.05
C GLU A 163 -35.48 -5.74 4.82
N GLU A 164 -36.46 -5.46 5.69
CA GLU A 164 -37.29 -4.27 5.62
C GLU A 164 -36.54 -2.99 6.05
N ALA A 165 -35.64 -3.06 7.03
CA ALA A 165 -34.79 -1.95 7.43
C ALA A 165 -33.86 -1.51 6.29
N PHE A 166 -33.20 -2.46 5.62
CA PHE A 166 -32.39 -2.18 4.43
C PHE A 166 -33.21 -1.56 3.29
N ARG A 167 -34.41 -2.09 3.00
CA ARG A 167 -35.32 -1.52 1.98
C ARG A 167 -35.78 -0.10 2.34
N THR A 168 -36.08 0.15 3.61
CA THR A 168 -36.50 1.47 4.12
C THR A 168 -35.36 2.48 4.01
N ALA A 169 -34.15 2.12 4.48
CA ALA A 169 -32.97 2.99 4.40
C ALA A 169 -32.61 3.35 2.95
N HIS A 170 -32.67 2.39 2.02
CA HIS A 170 -32.39 2.63 0.61
C HIS A 170 -33.45 3.51 -0.07
N ALA A 171 -34.71 3.40 0.31
CA ALA A 171 -35.76 4.29 -0.19
C ALA A 171 -35.57 5.74 0.32
N ALA A 172 -35.12 5.90 1.57
CA ALA A 172 -34.87 7.21 2.17
C ALA A 172 -33.62 7.89 1.58
N ASP A 173 -32.48 7.20 1.48
CA ASP A 173 -31.30 7.66 0.74
C ASP A 173 -30.71 6.55 -0.17
N PRO A 174 -31.00 6.57 -1.48
CA PRO A 174 -30.45 5.61 -2.44
C PRO A 174 -28.93 5.68 -2.64
N ASN A 175 -28.29 6.80 -2.26
CA ASN A 175 -26.86 7.04 -2.52
C ASN A 175 -25.96 6.46 -1.43
N ALA A 176 -26.44 6.38 -0.19
CA ALA A 176 -25.69 5.85 0.93
C ALA A 176 -25.46 4.35 0.79
N LYS A 177 -24.22 3.90 1.02
CA LYS A 177 -23.91 2.47 1.11
C LYS A 177 -24.56 1.90 2.37
N LEU A 178 -25.16 0.72 2.28
CA LEU A 178 -25.87 0.10 3.41
C LEU A 178 -25.12 -1.14 3.88
N TYR A 179 -24.75 -1.15 5.15
CA TYR A 179 -23.94 -2.16 5.81
C TYR A 179 -24.71 -2.89 6.90
N ILE A 180 -24.34 -4.15 7.12
CA ILE A 180 -24.53 -4.87 8.39
C ILE A 180 -23.18 -4.89 9.11
N ASN A 181 -23.16 -4.61 10.41
CA ASN A 181 -21.95 -4.50 11.21
C ASN A 181 -22.02 -5.46 12.43
N ASP A 182 -20.95 -6.19 12.72
CA ASP A 182 -20.90 -7.18 13.82
C ASP A 182 -19.44 -7.49 14.25
N TYR A 183 -19.24 -8.02 15.46
CA TYR A 183 -17.95 -8.52 15.97
C TYR A 183 -17.81 -10.04 15.84
N SER A 184 -16.60 -10.57 15.97
CA SER A 184 -16.33 -12.02 15.94
C SER A 184 -16.88 -12.69 14.68
N ILE A 185 -16.71 -11.98 13.56
CA ILE A 185 -17.01 -12.44 12.20
C ILE A 185 -15.77 -12.34 11.30
N GLU A 186 -14.61 -12.02 11.87
CA GLU A 186 -13.31 -11.81 11.22
C GLU A 186 -12.66 -13.14 10.83
N ALA A 187 -12.73 -14.13 11.71
CA ALA A 187 -12.32 -15.51 11.43
C ALA A 187 -13.35 -16.23 10.57
N LYS A 188 -12.93 -17.28 9.84
CA LYS A 188 -13.87 -18.25 9.24
C LYS A 188 -14.33 -19.26 10.30
N ASP A 189 -15.59 -19.14 10.72
CA ASP A 189 -16.18 -19.83 11.85
C ASP A 189 -17.73 -19.87 11.76
N LYS A 190 -18.41 -20.37 12.80
CA LYS A 190 -19.88 -20.48 12.82
C LYS A 190 -20.61 -19.12 12.68
N LYS A 191 -20.10 -18.04 13.27
CA LYS A 191 -20.79 -16.74 13.29
C LYS A 191 -20.65 -16.04 11.94
N SER A 192 -19.44 -16.02 11.38
CA SER A 192 -19.17 -15.54 10.01
C SER A 192 -19.88 -16.39 8.95
N ASP A 193 -19.95 -17.72 9.10
CA ASP A 193 -20.71 -18.61 8.21
C ASP A 193 -22.23 -18.35 8.29
N ALA A 194 -22.74 -18.11 9.50
CA ALA A 194 -24.14 -17.75 9.71
C ALA A 194 -24.48 -16.42 9.00
N LEU A 195 -23.59 -15.42 9.09
CA LEU A 195 -23.69 -14.13 8.39
C LEU A 195 -23.59 -14.29 6.86
N TYR A 196 -22.62 -15.07 6.37
CA TYR A 196 -22.38 -15.29 4.94
C TYR A 196 -23.62 -15.80 4.23
N GLU A 197 -24.28 -16.83 4.78
CA GLU A 197 -25.52 -17.36 4.20
C GLU A 197 -26.72 -16.41 4.32
N LEU A 198 -26.74 -15.50 5.32
CA LEU A 198 -27.75 -14.43 5.39
C LEU A 198 -27.53 -13.39 4.29
N VAL A 199 -26.32 -12.85 4.17
CA VAL A 199 -25.95 -11.86 3.13
C VAL A 199 -26.21 -12.42 1.74
N LYS A 200 -25.78 -13.66 1.47
CA LYS A 200 -26.03 -14.39 0.21
C LYS A 200 -27.54 -14.54 -0.09
N GLY A 201 -28.34 -14.90 0.91
CA GLY A 201 -29.79 -14.97 0.79
C GLY A 201 -30.44 -13.61 0.51
N TRP A 202 -29.99 -12.55 1.19
CA TRP A 202 -30.46 -11.18 1.00
C TRP A 202 -30.11 -10.63 -0.39
N LYS A 203 -28.90 -10.88 -0.90
CA LYS A 203 -28.52 -10.56 -2.29
C LYS A 203 -29.42 -11.28 -3.30
N ALA A 204 -29.70 -12.57 -3.10
CA ALA A 204 -30.61 -13.34 -3.96
C ALA A 204 -32.07 -12.82 -3.93
N LYS A 205 -32.51 -12.23 -2.82
CA LYS A 205 -33.81 -11.57 -2.66
C LYS A 205 -33.84 -10.10 -3.13
N GLY A 206 -32.77 -9.58 -3.71
CA GLY A 206 -32.68 -8.16 -4.09
C GLY A 206 -32.88 -7.20 -2.91
N VAL A 207 -32.38 -7.55 -1.72
CA VAL A 207 -32.25 -6.61 -0.60
C VAL A 207 -31.08 -5.67 -0.92
N PRO A 208 -31.20 -4.35 -0.70
CA PRO A 208 -30.16 -3.37 -1.04
C PRO A 208 -28.99 -3.37 -0.02
N ILE A 209 -28.48 -4.54 0.33
CA ILE A 209 -27.25 -4.68 1.11
C ILE A 209 -26.03 -4.43 0.21
N HIS A 210 -25.27 -3.41 0.57
CA HIS A 210 -24.09 -2.96 -0.16
C HIS A 210 -22.79 -3.46 0.46
N GLY A 211 -22.73 -3.62 1.79
CA GLY A 211 -21.50 -4.06 2.46
C GLY A 211 -21.66 -4.84 3.76
N VAL A 212 -20.53 -5.35 4.26
CA VAL A 212 -20.37 -5.98 5.59
C VAL A 212 -19.26 -5.27 6.35
N GLY A 213 -19.55 -4.83 7.57
CA GLY A 213 -18.62 -4.23 8.52
C GLY A 213 -18.15 -5.27 9.53
N MET A 214 -16.84 -5.45 9.64
CA MET A 214 -16.17 -6.28 10.64
C MET A 214 -15.58 -5.38 11.72
N GLN A 215 -16.11 -5.45 12.94
CA GLN A 215 -15.69 -4.56 14.04
C GLN A 215 -14.21 -4.74 14.41
N ALA A 216 -13.63 -5.94 14.26
CA ALA A 216 -12.21 -6.20 14.45
C ALA A 216 -11.66 -5.79 15.84
N HIS A 217 -12.44 -6.06 16.89
CA HIS A 217 -12.11 -5.80 18.29
C HIS A 217 -11.16 -6.85 18.92
N PHE A 218 -9.91 -6.91 18.45
CA PHE A 218 -8.93 -7.93 18.83
C PHE A 218 -8.25 -7.68 20.19
N LYS A 219 -7.63 -8.74 20.73
CA LYS A 219 -6.48 -8.61 21.64
C LYS A 219 -5.18 -8.79 20.85
N GLU A 220 -4.08 -8.36 21.46
CA GLU A 220 -2.72 -8.73 21.04
C GLU A 220 -2.61 -10.25 20.81
N GLY A 221 -2.14 -10.65 19.62
CA GLY A 221 -2.00 -12.04 19.21
C GLY A 221 -3.26 -12.70 18.62
N GLU A 222 -4.43 -12.06 18.64
CA GLU A 222 -5.71 -12.69 18.28
C GLU A 222 -6.23 -12.37 16.86
N VAL A 223 -5.46 -11.67 16.01
CA VAL A 223 -5.88 -11.37 14.62
C VAL A 223 -5.92 -12.66 13.78
N PRO A 224 -7.09 -13.09 13.26
CA PRO A 224 -7.22 -14.40 12.63
C PRO A 224 -6.41 -14.53 11.32
N ALA A 225 -5.62 -15.60 11.19
CA ALA A 225 -4.91 -15.93 9.95
C ALA A 225 -5.85 -16.21 8.74
N THR A 226 -7.17 -16.36 8.98
CA THR A 226 -8.19 -16.51 7.93
C THR A 226 -8.86 -15.20 7.52
N LEU A 227 -8.50 -14.06 8.12
CA LEU A 227 -9.13 -12.75 7.90
C LEU A 227 -9.20 -12.36 6.42
N GLN A 228 -8.07 -12.40 5.69
CA GLN A 228 -8.03 -12.08 4.26
C GLN A 228 -8.92 -13.01 3.42
N GLU A 229 -8.95 -14.30 3.75
CA GLU A 229 -9.78 -15.29 3.03
C GLU A 229 -11.27 -15.02 3.27
N ASN A 230 -11.63 -14.63 4.49
CA ASN A 230 -13.00 -14.33 4.89
C ASN A 230 -13.50 -13.01 4.28
N ILE A 231 -12.67 -11.96 4.30
CA ILE A 231 -12.89 -10.70 3.60
C ILE A 231 -13.15 -10.98 2.11
N LYS A 232 -12.29 -11.79 1.46
CA LYS A 232 -12.48 -12.17 0.06
C LYS A 232 -13.80 -12.93 -0.15
N ARG A 233 -14.14 -13.87 0.74
CA ARG A 233 -15.40 -14.63 0.69
C ARG A 233 -16.64 -13.73 0.70
N PHE A 234 -16.69 -12.69 1.54
CA PHE A 234 -17.79 -11.73 1.51
C PHE A 234 -17.77 -10.85 0.24
N SER A 235 -16.59 -10.39 -0.17
CA SER A 235 -16.38 -9.68 -1.44
C SER A 235 -16.96 -10.44 -2.65
N ASP A 236 -16.76 -11.76 -2.70
CA ASP A 236 -17.22 -12.63 -3.78
C ASP A 236 -18.76 -12.73 -3.90
N LEU A 237 -19.53 -12.31 -2.88
CA LEU A 237 -20.99 -12.13 -2.97
C LEU A 237 -21.41 -10.82 -3.67
N GLY A 238 -20.46 -10.01 -4.14
CA GLY A 238 -20.74 -8.70 -4.72
C GLY A 238 -21.21 -7.67 -3.68
N VAL A 239 -20.71 -7.77 -2.44
CA VAL A 239 -20.79 -6.72 -1.42
C VAL A 239 -19.40 -6.14 -1.17
N ASP A 240 -19.36 -4.91 -0.65
CA ASP A 240 -18.15 -4.23 -0.22
C ASP A 240 -17.82 -4.70 1.23
N VAL A 241 -16.54 -4.74 1.64
CA VAL A 241 -16.16 -5.13 3.02
C VAL A 241 -15.41 -3.98 3.69
N ALA A 242 -15.75 -3.71 4.94
CA ALA A 242 -15.08 -2.71 5.76
C ALA A 242 -14.56 -3.35 7.03
N ILE A 243 -13.32 -3.05 7.40
CA ILE A 243 -12.91 -3.08 8.80
C ILE A 243 -13.40 -1.76 9.41
N THR A 244 -14.22 -1.83 10.46
CA THR A 244 -15.04 -0.69 10.89
C THR A 244 -14.61 -0.06 12.22
N GLU A 245 -14.13 -0.86 13.17
CA GLU A 245 -13.90 -0.43 14.56
C GLU A 245 -12.60 -1.04 15.15
N LEU A 246 -11.57 -1.13 14.31
CA LEU A 246 -10.32 -1.86 14.58
C LEU A 246 -9.59 -1.36 15.84
N GLN A 247 -9.44 -2.26 16.81
CA GLN A 247 -8.63 -2.03 18.00
C GLN A 247 -7.91 -3.32 18.40
N VAL A 248 -6.64 -3.21 18.80
CA VAL A 248 -5.85 -4.33 19.32
C VAL A 248 -5.45 -4.01 20.76
N ARG A 249 -6.08 -4.65 21.75
CA ARG A 249 -5.84 -4.38 23.18
C ARG A 249 -4.87 -5.36 23.82
N TYR A 250 -4.01 -4.88 24.71
CA TYR A 250 -3.12 -5.69 25.55
C TYR A 250 -3.39 -5.50 27.04
N LEU A 251 -3.00 -6.47 27.87
CA LEU A 251 -3.09 -6.35 29.32
C LEU A 251 -1.98 -5.45 29.87
N MET A 252 -2.31 -4.52 30.76
CA MET A 252 -1.34 -3.66 31.44
C MET A 252 -0.51 -4.45 32.48
N PRO A 253 0.72 -4.02 32.80
CA PRO A 253 1.45 -2.90 32.20
C PRO A 253 1.91 -3.19 30.76
N ALA A 254 2.07 -2.16 29.96
CA ALA A 254 2.66 -2.24 28.63
C ALA A 254 4.14 -2.67 28.71
N SER A 255 4.63 -3.34 27.66
CA SER A 255 6.06 -3.61 27.44
C SER A 255 6.40 -3.38 25.97
N ALA A 256 7.70 -3.31 25.65
CA ALA A 256 8.16 -3.17 24.26
C ALA A 256 7.64 -4.31 23.37
N ASP A 257 7.64 -5.55 23.88
CA ASP A 257 7.15 -6.72 23.15
C ASP A 257 5.66 -6.62 22.82
N LYS A 258 4.84 -6.19 23.79
CA LYS A 258 3.39 -6.01 23.61
C LYS A 258 3.07 -4.95 22.57
N ILE A 259 3.77 -3.82 22.61
CA ILE A 259 3.63 -2.72 21.64
C ILE A 259 4.09 -3.16 20.25
N ALA A 260 5.21 -3.88 20.15
CA ALA A 260 5.69 -4.44 18.89
C ALA A 260 4.72 -5.48 18.30
N LYS A 261 4.14 -6.34 19.14
CA LYS A 261 3.16 -7.34 18.73
C LYS A 261 1.83 -6.71 18.31
N GLN A 262 1.35 -5.70 19.05
CA GLN A 262 0.20 -4.89 18.68
C GLN A 262 0.39 -4.22 17.31
N ALA A 263 1.59 -3.70 17.01
CA ALA A 263 1.91 -3.13 15.70
C ALA A 263 1.92 -4.17 14.57
N GLN A 264 2.40 -5.39 14.82
CA GLN A 264 2.28 -6.52 13.87
C GLN A 264 0.81 -6.88 13.61
N ASP A 265 -0.04 -6.85 14.64
CA ASP A 265 -1.45 -7.18 14.55
C ASP A 265 -2.24 -6.14 13.76
N TYR A 266 -2.01 -4.84 13.98
CA TYR A 266 -2.54 -3.79 13.11
C TYR A 266 -2.07 -3.98 11.65
N SER A 267 -0.78 -4.23 11.43
CA SER A 267 -0.20 -4.46 10.10
C SER A 267 -0.85 -5.66 9.38
N HIS A 268 -1.11 -6.76 10.10
CA HIS A 268 -1.81 -7.93 9.57
C HIS A 268 -3.27 -7.63 9.21
N ALA A 269 -4.01 -6.94 10.09
CA ALA A 269 -5.41 -6.56 9.84
C ALA A 269 -5.55 -5.64 8.61
N PHE A 270 -4.68 -4.62 8.51
CA PHE A 270 -4.60 -3.73 7.36
C PHE A 270 -4.27 -4.50 6.07
N SER A 271 -3.15 -5.25 6.05
CA SER A 271 -2.73 -6.06 4.89
C SER A 271 -3.82 -7.03 4.40
N ALA A 272 -4.59 -7.62 5.32
CA ALA A 272 -5.65 -8.57 4.99
C ALA A 272 -6.84 -7.93 4.24
N CYS A 273 -7.18 -6.68 4.53
CA CYS A 273 -8.17 -5.92 3.75
C CYS A 273 -7.53 -5.24 2.52
N GLU A 274 -6.24 -4.91 2.55
CA GLU A 274 -5.57 -4.30 1.40
C GLU A 274 -5.55 -5.24 0.19
N ASN A 275 -5.22 -6.51 0.42
CA ASN A 275 -5.14 -7.57 -0.59
C ASN A 275 -6.49 -8.01 -1.21
N VAL A 276 -7.58 -7.27 -0.98
CA VAL A 276 -8.91 -7.53 -1.57
C VAL A 276 -9.54 -6.24 -2.12
N ASP A 277 -9.77 -6.20 -3.43
CA ASP A 277 -10.25 -5.02 -4.18
C ASP A 277 -11.56 -4.40 -3.61
N ARG A 278 -12.49 -5.25 -3.18
CA ARG A 278 -13.79 -4.82 -2.60
C ARG A 278 -13.74 -4.54 -1.10
N CYS A 279 -12.58 -4.72 -0.45
CA CYS A 279 -12.39 -4.33 0.94
C CYS A 279 -11.76 -2.93 0.98
N VAL A 280 -12.30 -2.01 1.79
CA VAL A 280 -12.13 -0.55 1.56
C VAL A 280 -11.23 0.21 2.56
N GLY A 281 -10.20 -0.44 3.13
CA GLY A 281 -9.03 0.18 3.84
C GLY A 281 -8.07 -0.86 4.45
N VAL A 282 -6.73 -0.84 4.36
CA VAL A 282 -5.66 0.17 4.08
C VAL A 282 -4.34 -0.66 3.94
N THR A 283 -3.25 -0.37 3.21
CA THR A 283 -2.90 0.58 2.12
C THR A 283 -1.51 0.21 1.52
N TYR A 284 -1.30 0.40 0.20
CA TYR A 284 0.05 0.53 -0.42
C TYR A 284 0.51 2.02 -0.50
N GLU A 285 1.78 2.32 -0.20
CA GLU A 285 2.37 3.66 -0.41
C GLU A 285 2.68 3.94 -1.89
N TRP A 286 2.25 5.11 -2.41
CA TRP A 286 2.56 5.56 -3.79
C TRP A 286 2.97 7.04 -3.89
N GLU A 287 2.76 7.85 -2.86
CA GLU A 287 2.80 9.31 -2.97
C GLU A 287 4.13 9.88 -3.44
N ASN A 288 5.23 9.41 -2.87
CA ASN A 288 6.57 9.86 -3.24
C ASN A 288 6.94 9.51 -4.69
N ALA A 289 6.57 8.31 -5.15
CA ALA A 289 6.79 7.88 -6.52
C ALA A 289 5.85 8.61 -7.52
N ASP A 290 4.58 8.84 -7.18
CA ASP A 290 3.64 9.62 -7.99
C ASP A 290 4.10 11.06 -8.19
N LYS A 291 4.62 11.72 -7.15
CA LYS A 291 5.19 13.08 -7.23
C LYS A 291 6.38 13.15 -8.18
N LEU A 292 7.30 12.18 -8.10
CA LEU A 292 8.45 12.08 -9.01
C LEU A 292 8.03 11.82 -10.47
N VAL A 293 7.04 10.96 -10.67
CA VAL A 293 6.50 10.66 -12.00
C VAL A 293 5.79 11.87 -12.60
N ALA A 294 4.94 12.55 -11.85
CA ALA A 294 4.24 13.76 -12.30
C ALA A 294 5.21 14.92 -12.61
N PHE A 295 6.29 15.05 -11.83
CA PHE A 295 7.38 16.00 -12.13
C PHE A 295 8.04 15.67 -13.48
N ALA A 296 8.42 14.41 -13.69
CA ALA A 296 9.07 14.00 -14.92
C ALA A 296 8.15 14.11 -16.15
N GLU A 297 6.87 13.75 -16.05
CA GLU A 297 5.85 13.97 -17.09
C GLU A 297 5.74 15.46 -17.47
N LYS A 298 5.64 16.34 -16.46
CA LYS A 298 5.58 17.80 -16.61
C LYS A 298 6.83 18.40 -17.27
N HIS A 299 7.99 17.79 -17.05
CA HIS A 299 9.28 18.25 -17.59
C HIS A 299 9.77 17.42 -18.79
N HIS A 300 8.90 16.58 -19.37
CA HIS A 300 9.17 15.71 -20.54
C HIS A 300 10.38 14.77 -20.36
N MET A 301 10.66 14.38 -19.12
CA MET A 301 11.78 13.51 -18.75
C MET A 301 11.39 12.03 -18.86
N LYS A 302 12.30 11.21 -19.41
CA LYS A 302 12.17 9.74 -19.39
C LYS A 302 12.41 9.20 -17.98
N ILE A 303 11.51 8.36 -17.49
CA ILE A 303 11.59 7.76 -16.15
C ILE A 303 11.97 6.28 -16.24
N ARG A 304 13.06 5.89 -15.57
CA ARG A 304 13.42 4.49 -15.31
C ARG A 304 12.96 4.13 -13.90
N GLY A 305 12.14 3.09 -13.76
CA GLY A 305 11.71 2.56 -12.48
C GLY A 305 12.73 1.56 -11.94
N HIS A 306 13.13 1.71 -10.68
CA HIS A 306 14.17 0.89 -10.03
C HIS A 306 13.74 0.60 -8.58
N ALA A 307 13.55 -0.65 -8.16
CA ALA A 307 13.51 -1.90 -8.92
C ALA A 307 12.47 -2.83 -8.26
N PHE A 308 11.83 -3.74 -9.02
CA PHE A 308 10.79 -4.60 -8.43
C PHE A 308 11.34 -5.61 -7.41
N LEU A 309 12.53 -6.16 -7.64
CA LEU A 309 13.17 -7.13 -6.76
C LEU A 309 14.63 -6.73 -6.49
N TRP A 310 14.91 -6.35 -5.24
CA TRP A 310 16.27 -6.04 -4.77
C TRP A 310 16.49 -6.64 -3.38
N HIS A 311 17.68 -7.20 -3.16
CA HIS A 311 17.94 -8.00 -1.97
C HIS A 311 18.15 -7.17 -0.68
N GLN A 312 18.45 -5.86 -0.79
CA GLN A 312 18.80 -5.01 0.36
C GLN A 312 17.61 -4.28 1.01
N ARG A 313 16.47 -4.16 0.31
CA ARG A 313 15.30 -3.35 0.74
C ARG A 313 13.99 -4.15 0.70
N ILE A 314 14.03 -5.34 1.28
CA ILE A 314 12.87 -6.23 1.41
C ILE A 314 12.10 -5.89 2.70
N PRO A 315 10.77 -5.69 2.67
CA PRO A 315 9.96 -5.50 3.88
C PRO A 315 10.01 -6.72 4.81
N SER A 316 9.90 -6.51 6.13
CA SER A 316 9.98 -7.58 7.15
C SER A 316 9.01 -8.73 6.90
N TYR A 317 7.73 -8.44 6.61
CA TYR A 317 6.72 -9.46 6.34
C TYR A 317 7.05 -10.35 5.12
N VAL A 318 7.88 -9.86 4.18
CA VAL A 318 8.34 -10.62 3.01
C VAL A 318 9.55 -11.48 3.38
N MET A 319 10.45 -10.97 4.24
CA MET A 319 11.57 -11.76 4.80
C MET A 319 11.07 -12.96 5.62
N GLU A 320 9.94 -12.81 6.33
CA GLU A 320 9.25 -13.90 7.04
C GLU A 320 8.70 -15.01 6.12
N LEU A 321 8.83 -14.88 4.79
CA LEU A 321 8.46 -15.90 3.81
C LEU A 321 9.64 -16.79 3.37
N GLU A 322 10.80 -16.73 4.02
CA GLU A 322 11.92 -17.64 3.72
C GLU A 322 11.47 -19.11 3.86
N GLY A 323 11.68 -19.92 2.81
CA GLY A 323 11.18 -21.29 2.70
C GLY A 323 9.69 -21.43 2.32
N LYS A 324 8.86 -20.39 2.44
CA LYS A 324 7.42 -20.41 2.09
C LYS A 324 7.21 -20.11 0.61
N LYS A 325 7.59 -21.05 -0.25
CA LYS A 325 7.68 -20.83 -1.71
C LYS A 325 6.38 -20.34 -2.35
N ALA A 326 5.25 -21.00 -2.13
CA ALA A 326 3.99 -20.65 -2.79
C ALA A 326 3.46 -19.28 -2.34
N GLU A 327 3.78 -18.86 -1.13
CA GLU A 327 3.40 -17.59 -0.51
C GLU A 327 4.27 -16.46 -1.09
N LEU A 328 5.59 -16.66 -1.13
CA LEU A 328 6.52 -15.70 -1.73
C LEU A 328 6.31 -15.56 -3.24
N GLU A 329 5.96 -16.63 -3.98
CA GLU A 329 5.57 -16.52 -5.40
C GLU A 329 4.34 -15.63 -5.59
N LYS A 330 3.31 -15.76 -4.73
CA LYS A 330 2.12 -14.89 -4.78
C LYS A 330 2.49 -13.44 -4.49
N VAL A 331 3.26 -13.19 -3.44
CA VAL A 331 3.67 -11.82 -3.03
C VAL A 331 4.53 -11.14 -4.09
N VAL A 332 5.52 -11.85 -4.65
CA VAL A 332 6.36 -11.33 -5.75
C VAL A 332 5.53 -11.02 -6.98
N LYS A 333 4.65 -11.93 -7.43
CA LYS A 333 3.80 -11.69 -8.60
C LYS A 333 2.79 -10.57 -8.36
N HIS A 334 2.25 -10.45 -7.14
CA HIS A 334 1.36 -9.36 -6.76
C HIS A 334 2.09 -8.01 -6.80
N HIS A 335 3.22 -7.87 -6.09
CA HIS A 335 4.03 -6.64 -6.08
C HIS A 335 4.37 -6.16 -7.51
N ILE A 336 4.93 -7.03 -8.35
CA ILE A 336 5.26 -6.69 -9.75
C ILE A 336 4.01 -6.24 -10.51
N ASN A 337 2.89 -6.97 -10.40
CA ASN A 337 1.64 -6.59 -11.06
C ASN A 337 1.13 -5.22 -10.60
N THR A 338 1.10 -4.97 -9.30
CA THR A 338 0.52 -3.75 -8.72
C THR A 338 1.34 -2.53 -9.14
N VAL A 339 2.67 -2.56 -8.95
CA VAL A 339 3.56 -1.44 -9.30
C VAL A 339 3.59 -1.20 -10.81
N ALA A 340 3.72 -2.25 -11.63
CA ALA A 340 3.77 -2.11 -13.09
C ALA A 340 2.44 -1.66 -13.72
N LYS A 341 1.29 -2.04 -13.14
CA LYS A 341 -0.03 -1.56 -13.58
C LYS A 341 -0.30 -0.12 -13.17
N HIS A 342 0.06 0.27 -11.94
CA HIS A 342 -0.11 1.62 -11.43
C HIS A 342 0.65 2.65 -12.29
N PHE A 343 1.89 2.35 -12.65
CA PHE A 343 2.74 3.22 -13.47
C PHE A 343 2.69 2.92 -15.00
N LYS A 344 1.69 2.17 -15.45
CA LYS A 344 1.60 1.67 -16.83
C LYS A 344 1.65 2.79 -17.87
N GLY A 345 2.57 2.67 -18.83
CA GLY A 345 2.79 3.66 -19.89
C GLY A 345 3.48 4.96 -19.47
N LYS A 346 3.76 5.18 -18.17
CA LYS A 346 4.49 6.35 -17.66
C LYS A 346 5.99 6.09 -17.53
N ILE A 347 6.36 4.87 -17.17
CA ILE A 347 7.75 4.42 -17.01
C ILE A 347 8.23 3.81 -18.33
N TYR A 348 9.31 4.32 -18.91
CA TYR A 348 9.81 3.79 -20.19
C TYR A 348 10.60 2.48 -20.02
N ALA A 349 11.22 2.30 -18.84
CA ALA A 349 12.03 1.14 -18.52
C ALA A 349 11.96 0.77 -17.02
N TRP A 350 11.94 -0.53 -16.72
CA TRP A 350 12.04 -1.06 -15.36
C TRP A 350 13.30 -1.91 -15.18
N ASP A 351 14.02 -1.69 -14.09
CA ASP A 351 14.95 -2.67 -13.53
C ASP A 351 14.13 -3.73 -12.79
N VAL A 352 14.04 -4.93 -13.36
CA VAL A 352 13.16 -6.00 -12.86
C VAL A 352 13.77 -6.70 -11.65
N VAL A 353 15.07 -6.96 -11.72
CA VAL A 353 15.86 -7.49 -10.60
C VAL A 353 17.18 -6.72 -10.54
N ASN A 354 17.57 -6.28 -9.34
CA ASN A 354 18.81 -5.55 -9.08
C ASN A 354 19.79 -6.38 -8.25
N GLU A 355 21.08 -6.36 -8.61
CA GLU A 355 22.20 -6.98 -7.88
C GLU A 355 22.06 -8.49 -7.64
N VAL A 356 21.70 -9.21 -8.71
CA VAL A 356 21.31 -10.62 -8.62
C VAL A 356 22.49 -11.59 -8.55
N LEU A 357 23.69 -11.16 -8.95
CA LEU A 357 24.91 -11.99 -8.91
C LEU A 357 25.71 -11.79 -7.61
N ASN A 358 26.47 -12.84 -7.26
CA ASN A 358 27.47 -12.78 -6.20
C ASN A 358 28.66 -11.84 -6.56
N GLU A 359 29.41 -11.40 -5.54
CA GLU A 359 30.47 -10.38 -5.71
C GLU A 359 31.57 -10.79 -6.70
N ASP A 360 31.96 -12.07 -6.70
CA ASP A 360 33.13 -12.57 -7.44
C ASP A 360 32.78 -13.26 -8.77
N GLY A 361 31.49 -13.34 -9.12
CA GLY A 361 30.98 -14.03 -10.31
C GLY A 361 31.22 -15.55 -10.32
N SER A 362 31.57 -16.18 -9.20
CA SER A 362 31.96 -17.61 -9.20
C SER A 362 30.80 -18.54 -9.56
N GLY A 363 31.06 -19.46 -10.51
CA GLY A 363 30.16 -20.55 -10.87
C GLY A 363 28.79 -20.15 -11.40
N ASN A 364 28.65 -18.93 -11.95
CA ASN A 364 27.38 -18.33 -12.38
C ASN A 364 26.30 -18.33 -11.28
N LYS A 365 26.72 -18.27 -10.01
CA LYS A 365 25.80 -18.33 -8.86
C LYS A 365 25.09 -16.99 -8.69
N LEU A 366 23.77 -17.08 -8.52
CA LEU A 366 23.00 -15.97 -7.97
C LEU A 366 23.46 -15.69 -6.53
N ARG A 367 23.32 -14.45 -6.09
CA ARG A 367 23.52 -14.04 -4.69
C ARG A 367 22.60 -14.85 -3.76
N ASP A 368 23.10 -15.28 -2.61
CA ASP A 368 22.26 -15.86 -1.56
C ASP A 368 21.32 -14.78 -1.00
N SER A 369 20.02 -14.98 -1.20
CA SER A 369 18.96 -14.01 -0.88
C SER A 369 17.66 -14.75 -0.57
N LEU A 370 16.69 -14.07 0.02
CA LEU A 370 15.33 -14.60 0.22
C LEU A 370 14.79 -15.26 -1.07
N PHE A 371 14.88 -14.54 -2.19
CA PHE A 371 14.34 -14.97 -3.48
C PHE A 371 15.06 -16.20 -4.04
N SER A 372 16.39 -16.17 -4.13
CA SER A 372 17.17 -17.26 -4.70
C SER A 372 17.10 -18.55 -3.88
N LYS A 373 17.11 -18.45 -2.54
CA LYS A 373 16.94 -19.60 -1.63
C LYS A 373 15.53 -20.21 -1.71
N THR A 374 14.49 -19.38 -1.70
CA THR A 374 13.10 -19.83 -1.52
C THR A 374 12.41 -20.18 -2.83
N LEU A 375 12.71 -19.46 -3.91
CA LEU A 375 12.07 -19.64 -5.22
C LEU A 375 12.92 -20.51 -6.17
N GLY A 376 14.25 -20.55 -5.95
CA GLY A 376 15.23 -21.08 -6.90
C GLY A 376 15.54 -20.11 -8.03
N THR A 377 16.45 -20.47 -8.94
CA THR A 377 16.98 -19.56 -9.98
C THR A 377 15.94 -19.06 -11.00
N GLY A 378 14.83 -19.78 -11.18
CA GLY A 378 13.79 -19.43 -12.16
C GLY A 378 12.98 -18.16 -11.84
N PHE A 379 13.09 -17.61 -10.63
CA PHE A 379 12.30 -16.44 -10.22
C PHE A 379 12.53 -15.21 -11.10
N ILE A 380 13.74 -15.05 -11.65
CA ILE A 380 14.09 -13.94 -12.54
C ILE A 380 13.26 -14.04 -13.83
N GLU A 381 13.24 -15.21 -14.47
CA GLU A 381 12.50 -15.41 -15.72
C GLU A 381 11.00 -15.15 -15.54
N GLU A 382 10.43 -15.57 -14.40
CA GLU A 382 9.04 -15.33 -14.06
C GLU A 382 8.76 -13.86 -13.71
N ALA A 383 9.69 -13.16 -13.05
CA ALA A 383 9.56 -11.73 -12.76
C ALA A 383 9.52 -10.89 -14.05
N PHE A 384 10.41 -11.18 -15.01
CA PHE A 384 10.38 -10.55 -16.34
C PHE A 384 9.07 -10.85 -17.10
N ARG A 385 8.60 -12.11 -17.10
CA ARG A 385 7.31 -12.47 -17.73
C ARG A 385 6.12 -11.76 -17.07
N THR A 386 6.13 -11.65 -15.74
CA THR A 386 5.10 -10.95 -14.96
C THR A 386 5.07 -9.45 -15.25
N ALA A 387 6.25 -8.79 -15.25
CA ALA A 387 6.37 -7.36 -15.56
C ALA A 387 5.91 -7.06 -17.00
N HIS A 388 6.28 -7.89 -17.97
CA HIS A 388 5.87 -7.72 -19.37
C HIS A 388 4.36 -7.95 -19.57
N ALA A 389 3.75 -8.89 -18.85
CA ALA A 389 2.30 -9.08 -18.88
C ALA A 389 1.55 -7.88 -18.26
N ALA A 390 2.13 -7.24 -17.24
CA ALA A 390 1.55 -6.07 -16.60
C ALA A 390 1.66 -4.80 -17.47
N ASP A 391 2.84 -4.48 -18.02
CA ASP A 391 3.00 -3.47 -19.07
C ASP A 391 3.90 -3.96 -20.24
N PRO A 392 3.29 -4.41 -21.36
CA PRO A 392 4.04 -4.85 -22.53
C PRO A 392 4.85 -3.75 -23.25
N LYS A 393 4.63 -2.46 -22.92
CA LYS A 393 5.33 -1.33 -23.55
C LYS A 393 6.61 -0.93 -22.82
N ALA A 394 6.71 -1.22 -21.52
CA ALA A 394 7.89 -0.88 -20.74
C ALA A 394 9.07 -1.79 -21.10
N LYS A 395 10.25 -1.20 -21.32
CA LYS A 395 11.49 -1.96 -21.52
C LYS A 395 11.92 -2.59 -20.20
N LEU A 396 12.36 -3.85 -20.22
CA LEU A 396 12.73 -4.57 -19.00
C LEU A 396 14.23 -4.87 -18.96
N TYR A 397 14.87 -4.51 -17.86
CA TYR A 397 16.31 -4.59 -17.65
C TYR A 397 16.68 -5.46 -16.44
N ILE A 398 17.87 -6.05 -16.51
CA ILE A 398 18.63 -6.51 -15.34
C ILE A 398 19.67 -5.41 -15.01
N ASN A 399 19.93 -5.13 -13.74
CA ASN A 399 20.88 -4.10 -13.31
C ASN A 399 21.82 -4.64 -12.21
N ASP A 400 23.12 -4.37 -12.31
CA ASP A 400 24.15 -4.86 -11.38
C ASP A 400 25.42 -3.97 -11.43
N TYR A 401 26.26 -4.06 -10.39
CA TYR A 401 27.59 -3.43 -10.34
C TYR A 401 28.71 -4.46 -10.49
N GLY A 402 29.95 -4.00 -10.69
CA GLY A 402 31.10 -4.89 -10.84
C GLY A 402 31.08 -5.64 -12.17
N ILE A 403 30.18 -5.27 -13.08
CA ILE A 403 29.98 -5.84 -14.41
C ILE A 403 30.44 -4.89 -15.53
N GLU A 404 31.10 -3.77 -15.19
CA GLU A 404 31.39 -2.65 -16.08
C GLU A 404 32.41 -3.00 -17.17
N GLY A 405 33.48 -3.69 -16.78
CA GLY A 405 34.51 -4.23 -17.68
C GLY A 405 34.36 -5.74 -17.86
N LYS A 406 35.05 -6.30 -18.85
CA LYS A 406 35.13 -7.76 -19.04
C LYS A 406 35.83 -8.43 -17.86
N ASN A 407 35.07 -9.20 -17.09
CA ASN A 407 35.50 -9.91 -15.89
C ASN A 407 34.51 -11.07 -15.60
N ARG A 408 34.82 -11.92 -14.62
CA ARG A 408 34.01 -13.12 -14.32
C ARG A 408 32.53 -12.82 -14.02
N LYS A 409 32.20 -11.71 -13.34
CA LYS A 409 30.81 -11.34 -13.01
C LYS A 409 30.05 -10.87 -14.25
N SER A 410 30.67 -10.07 -15.12
CA SER A 410 30.07 -9.69 -16.41
C SER A 410 29.97 -10.86 -17.40
N ASP A 411 30.90 -11.80 -17.37
CA ASP A 411 30.86 -13.04 -18.16
C ASP A 411 29.71 -13.97 -17.70
N ALA A 412 29.52 -14.11 -16.39
CA ALA A 412 28.40 -14.86 -15.81
C ALA A 412 27.04 -14.24 -16.18
N LEU A 413 26.91 -12.91 -16.12
CA LEU A 413 25.69 -12.21 -16.53
C LEU A 413 25.42 -12.38 -18.02
N TYR A 414 26.45 -12.30 -18.87
CA TYR A 414 26.35 -12.48 -20.31
C TYR A 414 25.74 -13.84 -20.70
N GLU A 415 26.22 -14.94 -20.12
CA GLU A 415 25.68 -16.28 -20.42
C GLU A 415 24.28 -16.50 -19.82
N LEU A 416 23.95 -15.93 -18.65
CA LEU A 416 22.58 -15.94 -18.11
C LEU A 416 21.60 -15.23 -19.05
N VAL A 417 21.93 -13.99 -19.45
CA VAL A 417 21.09 -13.12 -20.28
C VAL A 417 20.90 -13.71 -21.69
N LYS A 418 21.96 -14.27 -22.28
CA LYS A 418 21.93 -15.04 -23.53
C LYS A 418 21.01 -16.27 -23.42
N GLY A 419 21.07 -17.00 -22.30
CA GLY A 419 20.17 -18.10 -21.99
C GLY A 419 18.71 -17.66 -21.85
N TRP A 420 18.44 -16.53 -21.20
CA TRP A 420 17.09 -15.96 -21.07
C TRP A 420 16.51 -15.53 -22.42
N LYS A 421 17.30 -14.91 -23.30
CA LYS A 421 16.89 -14.64 -24.69
C LYS A 421 16.53 -15.91 -25.44
N ALA A 422 17.34 -16.96 -25.34
CA ALA A 422 17.07 -18.24 -25.99
C ALA A 422 15.78 -18.93 -25.49
N LYS A 423 15.36 -18.65 -24.25
CA LYS A 423 14.08 -19.09 -23.66
C LYS A 423 12.89 -18.14 -23.92
N GLY A 424 13.06 -17.10 -24.74
CA GLY A 424 12.01 -16.09 -24.97
C GLY A 424 11.54 -15.40 -23.68
N VAL A 425 12.45 -15.14 -22.73
CA VAL A 425 12.20 -14.23 -21.61
C VAL A 425 12.17 -12.80 -22.14
N PRO A 426 11.21 -11.94 -21.75
CA PRO A 426 11.09 -10.57 -22.27
C PRO A 426 12.11 -9.60 -21.65
N ILE A 427 13.39 -9.97 -21.65
CA ILE A 427 14.50 -9.08 -21.31
C ILE A 427 14.84 -8.21 -22.53
N HIS A 428 14.93 -6.91 -22.31
CA HIS A 428 15.14 -5.91 -23.34
C HIS A 428 16.52 -5.25 -23.25
N GLY A 429 17.15 -5.28 -22.06
CA GLY A 429 18.44 -4.64 -21.87
C GLY A 429 19.21 -5.02 -20.60
N VAL A 430 20.42 -4.46 -20.49
CA VAL A 430 21.33 -4.59 -19.34
C VAL A 430 21.73 -3.19 -18.84
N GLY A 431 21.44 -2.91 -17.57
CA GLY A 431 21.92 -1.73 -16.85
C GLY A 431 23.25 -2.03 -16.16
N ILE A 432 24.20 -1.11 -16.28
CA ILE A 432 25.53 -1.19 -15.67
C ILE A 432 25.66 -0.02 -14.69
N GLN A 433 25.70 -0.31 -13.38
CA GLN A 433 25.69 0.72 -12.34
C GLN A 433 26.85 1.71 -12.47
N ALA A 434 28.08 1.26 -12.74
CA ALA A 434 29.23 2.14 -12.99
C ALA A 434 29.58 3.09 -11.82
N HIS A 435 29.52 2.57 -10.60
CA HIS A 435 30.01 3.24 -9.39
C HIS A 435 31.55 3.19 -9.32
N PHE A 436 32.24 4.19 -9.87
CA PHE A 436 33.70 4.19 -9.96
C PHE A 436 34.41 4.96 -8.83
N LYS A 437 35.69 4.61 -8.66
CA LYS A 437 36.69 5.50 -8.08
C LYS A 437 37.45 6.21 -9.20
N GLU A 438 38.00 7.37 -8.89
CA GLU A 438 39.04 8.06 -9.68
C GLU A 438 40.07 7.08 -10.27
N GLY A 439 40.35 7.17 -11.56
CA GLY A 439 41.33 6.37 -12.30
C GLY A 439 40.97 4.89 -12.50
N ASN A 440 39.76 4.47 -12.12
CA ASN A 440 39.36 3.05 -12.12
C ASN A 440 38.25 2.71 -13.14
N VAL A 441 37.94 3.56 -14.12
CA VAL A 441 37.04 3.20 -15.22
C VAL A 441 37.69 2.11 -16.11
N PRO A 442 37.08 0.92 -16.27
CA PRO A 442 37.71 -0.19 -16.99
C PRO A 442 37.98 0.14 -18.46
N LYS A 443 39.21 -0.11 -18.92
CA LYS A 443 39.61 0.03 -20.34
C LYS A 443 38.80 -0.87 -21.30
N THR A 444 38.11 -1.88 -20.77
CA THR A 444 37.22 -2.78 -21.52
C THR A 444 35.74 -2.39 -21.47
N LEU A 445 35.37 -1.22 -20.92
CA LEU A 445 33.97 -0.78 -20.78
C LEU A 445 33.23 -0.75 -22.12
N GLN A 446 33.80 -0.11 -23.16
CA GLN A 446 33.19 -0.07 -24.50
C GLN A 446 33.04 -1.47 -25.11
N GLU A 447 34.05 -2.33 -24.96
CA GLU A 447 34.01 -3.72 -25.49
C GLU A 447 32.93 -4.55 -24.77
N ASN A 448 32.79 -4.34 -23.45
CA ASN A 448 31.81 -5.01 -22.62
C ASN A 448 30.38 -4.55 -22.92
N LEU A 449 30.15 -3.24 -23.06
CA LEU A 449 28.89 -2.67 -23.54
C LEU A 449 28.54 -3.25 -24.93
N LYS A 450 29.51 -3.30 -25.85
CA LYS A 450 29.31 -3.83 -27.19
C LYS A 450 28.85 -5.29 -27.18
N ARG A 451 29.47 -6.20 -26.41
CA ARG A 451 29.03 -7.62 -26.44
C ARG A 451 27.58 -7.82 -25.96
N PHE A 452 27.10 -7.04 -24.99
CA PHE A 452 25.68 -7.09 -24.59
C PHE A 452 24.78 -6.51 -25.70
N SER A 453 25.20 -5.41 -26.35
CA SER A 453 24.53 -4.88 -27.56
C SER A 453 24.48 -5.91 -28.71
N ASP A 454 25.51 -6.73 -28.87
CA ASP A 454 25.60 -7.78 -29.90
C ASP A 454 24.69 -8.99 -29.61
N LEU A 455 24.12 -9.08 -28.40
CA LEU A 455 22.95 -9.94 -28.11
C LEU A 455 21.61 -9.27 -28.49
N GLU A 456 21.62 -8.20 -29.27
CA GLU A 456 20.46 -7.36 -29.63
C GLU A 456 19.74 -6.74 -28.43
N LEU A 457 20.47 -6.45 -27.35
CA LEU A 457 19.94 -5.84 -26.13
C LEU A 457 20.28 -4.36 -26.06
N ASP A 458 19.41 -3.59 -25.43
CA ASP A 458 19.66 -2.19 -25.09
C ASP A 458 20.64 -2.16 -23.90
N VAL A 459 21.72 -1.39 -23.98
CA VAL A 459 22.65 -1.21 -22.85
C VAL A 459 22.52 0.21 -22.28
N ALA A 460 22.68 0.36 -20.97
CA ALA A 460 22.62 1.66 -20.32
C ALA A 460 23.65 1.73 -19.19
N ILE A 461 24.35 2.85 -19.08
CA ILE A 461 25.09 3.18 -17.86
C ILE A 461 24.09 3.85 -16.93
N THR A 462 23.77 3.22 -15.80
CA THR A 462 22.56 3.53 -15.02
C THR A 462 22.80 4.41 -13.80
N GLU A 463 23.97 4.34 -13.17
CA GLU A 463 24.21 4.94 -11.85
C GLU A 463 25.63 5.55 -11.75
N LEU A 464 26.07 6.23 -12.82
CA LEU A 464 27.44 6.71 -12.99
C LEU A 464 27.81 7.77 -11.95
N GLN A 465 28.86 7.47 -11.20
CA GLN A 465 29.50 8.38 -10.24
C GLN A 465 30.99 8.03 -10.14
N VAL A 466 31.86 9.03 -9.92
CA VAL A 466 33.32 8.84 -9.90
C VAL A 466 33.91 9.53 -8.68
N ARG A 467 34.14 8.79 -7.59
CA ARG A 467 34.60 9.37 -6.30
C ARG A 467 36.13 9.38 -6.15
N TYR A 468 36.69 10.49 -5.67
CA TYR A 468 38.10 10.62 -5.31
C TYR A 468 38.33 10.62 -3.80
N LEU A 469 39.55 10.31 -3.36
CA LEU A 469 39.96 10.39 -1.95
C LEU A 469 40.01 11.86 -1.49
N MET A 470 39.47 12.16 -0.31
CA MET A 470 39.54 13.49 0.30
C MET A 470 40.87 13.72 1.05
N PRO A 471 41.36 14.97 1.15
CA PRO A 471 40.88 16.16 0.46
C PRO A 471 41.13 16.08 -1.06
N GLY A 472 40.26 16.72 -1.84
CA GLY A 472 40.44 16.86 -3.29
C GLY A 472 41.69 17.68 -3.64
N SER A 473 42.19 17.49 -4.86
CA SER A 473 43.25 18.29 -5.48
C SER A 473 42.96 18.41 -6.98
N ASP A 474 43.60 19.38 -7.65
CA ASP A 474 43.36 19.65 -9.07
C ASP A 474 43.61 18.40 -9.94
N ASP A 475 44.63 17.60 -9.62
CA ASP A 475 44.91 16.32 -10.30
C ASP A 475 43.75 15.33 -10.17
N LYS A 476 43.19 15.15 -8.96
CA LYS A 476 42.07 14.22 -8.71
C LYS A 476 40.80 14.66 -9.44
N ILE A 477 40.56 15.98 -9.48
CA ILE A 477 39.43 16.59 -10.18
C ILE A 477 39.62 16.47 -11.70
N ALA A 478 40.84 16.57 -12.20
CA ALA A 478 41.18 16.32 -13.61
C ALA A 478 41.05 14.83 -13.98
N ASN A 479 41.46 13.91 -13.11
CA ASN A 479 41.28 12.47 -13.29
C ASN A 479 39.79 12.10 -13.34
N GLN A 480 38.99 12.59 -12.39
CA GLN A 480 37.52 12.45 -12.40
C GLN A 480 36.90 12.96 -13.71
N ALA A 481 37.40 14.08 -14.26
CA ALA A 481 36.92 14.60 -15.54
C ALA A 481 37.28 13.69 -16.74
N GLN A 482 38.45 13.04 -16.72
CA GLN A 482 38.83 12.04 -17.71
C GLN A 482 37.99 10.75 -17.59
N ASP A 483 37.74 10.27 -16.38
CA ASP A 483 36.89 9.10 -16.12
C ASP A 483 35.45 9.31 -16.62
N TYR A 484 34.85 10.46 -16.33
CA TYR A 484 33.53 10.84 -16.86
C TYR A 484 33.54 10.90 -18.39
N SER A 485 34.56 11.51 -19.01
CA SER A 485 34.73 11.53 -20.47
C SER A 485 34.84 10.13 -21.07
N HIS A 486 35.58 9.23 -20.42
CA HIS A 486 35.75 7.84 -20.85
C HIS A 486 34.42 7.06 -20.76
N ALA A 487 33.68 7.18 -19.66
CA ALA A 487 32.40 6.50 -19.48
C ALA A 487 31.35 6.94 -20.52
N PHE A 488 31.19 8.24 -20.74
CA PHE A 488 30.30 8.75 -21.80
C PHE A 488 30.78 8.32 -23.19
N SER A 489 32.09 8.42 -23.49
CA SER A 489 32.63 8.07 -24.81
C SER A 489 32.58 6.57 -25.11
N ALA A 490 32.48 5.71 -24.08
CA ALA A 490 32.24 4.28 -24.24
C ALA A 490 30.78 3.96 -24.60
N CYS A 491 29.82 4.80 -24.17
CA CYS A 491 28.41 4.67 -24.52
C CYS A 491 28.13 5.16 -25.96
N GLU A 492 28.58 6.37 -26.31
CA GLU A 492 28.38 6.97 -27.65
C GLU A 492 28.97 6.13 -28.82
N LYS A 493 29.87 5.19 -28.53
CA LYS A 493 30.50 4.28 -29.51
C LYS A 493 29.87 2.89 -29.57
N VAL A 494 28.66 2.72 -29.02
CA VAL A 494 27.89 1.48 -29.07
C VAL A 494 26.45 1.82 -29.42
N ASP A 495 26.02 1.47 -30.64
CA ASP A 495 24.74 1.88 -31.25
C ASP A 495 23.48 1.62 -30.40
N ARG A 496 23.54 0.63 -29.50
CA ARG A 496 22.45 0.28 -28.58
C ARG A 496 22.64 0.79 -27.16
N CYS A 497 23.61 1.67 -26.91
CA CYS A 497 23.73 2.37 -25.63
C CYS A 497 22.69 3.48 -25.56
N VAL A 498 21.58 3.24 -24.84
CA VAL A 498 20.41 4.13 -24.83
C VAL A 498 20.58 5.36 -23.93
N GLY A 499 21.74 5.50 -23.28
CA GLY A 499 22.13 6.69 -22.52
C GLY A 499 23.00 6.40 -21.30
N VAL A 500 23.41 7.49 -20.65
CA VAL A 500 24.15 7.52 -19.39
C VAL A 500 23.37 8.32 -18.36
N THR A 501 23.04 7.70 -17.23
CA THR A 501 22.46 8.34 -16.05
C THR A 501 23.54 8.49 -14.98
N VAL A 502 23.61 9.67 -14.35
CA VAL A 502 24.48 9.94 -13.20
C VAL A 502 23.69 9.81 -11.89
N TRP A 503 24.29 9.23 -10.85
CA TRP A 503 23.58 8.88 -9.61
C TRP A 503 23.47 10.08 -8.66
N GLY A 504 22.67 11.06 -9.09
CA GLY A 504 22.70 12.43 -8.60
C GLY A 504 23.62 13.30 -9.46
N PHE A 505 23.30 14.60 -9.59
CA PHE A 505 24.11 15.52 -10.41
C PHE A 505 25.02 16.44 -9.59
N THR A 506 24.74 16.63 -8.29
CA THR A 506 25.47 17.53 -7.39
C THR A 506 25.98 16.82 -6.15
N ASP A 507 27.21 17.17 -5.76
CA ASP A 507 27.84 16.70 -4.52
C ASP A 507 27.03 17.07 -3.26
N LYS A 508 26.08 18.02 -3.34
CA LYS A 508 25.24 18.47 -2.21
C LYS A 508 24.39 17.35 -1.58
N TYR A 509 23.92 16.41 -2.41
CA TYR A 509 22.97 15.36 -2.03
C TYR A 509 23.54 13.95 -2.24
N SER A 510 24.88 13.84 -2.33
CA SER A 510 25.54 12.56 -2.57
C SER A 510 25.57 11.68 -1.31
N PHE A 511 25.32 10.39 -1.51
CA PHE A 511 25.43 9.38 -0.45
C PHE A 511 26.84 8.79 -0.40
N PHE A 512 27.38 8.62 0.81
CA PHE A 512 28.73 8.13 1.04
C PHE A 512 28.74 6.96 2.04
N PHE A 513 29.20 5.79 1.61
CA PHE A 513 29.46 4.63 2.50
C PHE A 513 30.81 4.74 3.22
N ASP A 514 31.75 5.51 2.67
CA ASP A 514 33.10 5.73 3.19
C ASP A 514 33.44 7.22 3.03
N THR A 515 33.53 7.94 4.15
CA THR A 515 33.80 9.38 4.19
C THR A 515 35.24 9.76 3.82
N SER A 516 36.12 8.76 3.63
CA SER A 516 37.45 8.96 3.04
C SER A 516 37.36 9.37 1.55
N TYR A 517 36.23 9.09 0.89
CA TYR A 517 35.95 9.50 -0.48
C TYR A 517 34.84 10.55 -0.51
N GLY A 518 34.90 11.47 -1.46
CA GLY A 518 33.95 12.56 -1.56
C GLY A 518 33.72 13.03 -3.00
N GLU A 519 32.86 14.05 -3.10
CA GLU A 519 32.68 14.91 -4.28
C GLU A 519 32.64 14.14 -5.61
N GLN A 520 31.71 13.18 -5.72
CA GLN A 520 31.68 12.16 -6.77
C GLN A 520 30.90 12.53 -8.05
N GLN A 521 30.28 13.72 -8.09
CA GLN A 521 29.34 14.14 -9.14
C GLN A 521 29.89 15.23 -10.07
N LEU A 522 29.07 15.63 -11.05
CA LEU A 522 29.39 16.64 -12.05
C LEU A 522 29.33 18.10 -11.53
N TRP A 523 28.46 18.41 -10.56
CA TRP A 523 28.37 19.75 -9.93
C TRP A 523 28.81 19.71 -8.47
N THR A 524 29.46 20.79 -8.00
CA THR A 524 29.79 20.95 -6.57
C THR A 524 28.54 21.06 -5.70
N LYS A 525 28.73 20.99 -4.38
CA LYS A 525 27.69 21.23 -3.37
C LYS A 525 27.01 22.62 -3.49
N ASP A 526 27.71 23.58 -4.08
CA ASP A 526 27.29 24.96 -4.29
C ASP A 526 26.77 25.20 -5.73
N PHE A 527 26.37 24.12 -6.41
CA PHE A 527 25.84 24.10 -7.79
C PHE A 527 26.77 24.73 -8.85
N LYS A 528 28.09 24.73 -8.63
CA LYS A 528 29.08 25.13 -9.66
C LYS A 528 29.47 23.92 -10.51
N PRO A 529 29.58 24.04 -11.84
CA PRO A 529 30.02 22.93 -12.69
C PRO A 529 31.49 22.61 -12.42
N LYS A 530 31.83 21.33 -12.26
CA LYS A 530 33.22 20.85 -12.14
C LYS A 530 33.81 20.60 -13.53
N PRO A 531 35.14 20.47 -13.69
CA PRO A 531 35.78 20.17 -14.98
C PRO A 531 35.18 18.97 -15.74
N ALA A 532 34.63 18.00 -15.02
CA ALA A 532 33.91 16.87 -15.59
C ALA A 532 32.70 17.27 -16.47
N VAL A 533 32.00 18.37 -16.16
CA VAL A 533 30.89 18.89 -17.01
C VAL A 533 31.40 19.28 -18.39
N GLU A 534 32.56 19.95 -18.47
CA GLU A 534 33.12 20.36 -19.74
C GLU A 534 33.81 19.20 -20.47
N ALA A 535 34.26 18.17 -19.75
CA ALA A 535 34.73 16.93 -20.35
C ALA A 535 33.57 16.16 -21.02
N VAL A 536 32.44 15.96 -20.33
CA VAL A 536 31.23 15.34 -20.89
C VAL A 536 30.66 16.13 -22.08
N ARG A 537 30.62 17.47 -22.00
CA ARG A 537 30.21 18.35 -23.12
C ARG A 537 31.10 18.26 -24.36
N LYS A 538 32.31 17.72 -24.28
CA LYS A 538 33.19 17.49 -25.44
C LYS A 538 32.98 16.11 -26.07
N VAL A 539 32.27 15.22 -25.39
CA VAL A 539 31.86 13.91 -25.90
C VAL A 539 30.48 13.98 -26.55
N LEU A 540 29.58 14.81 -26.01
CA LEU A 540 28.21 15.00 -26.49
C LEU A 540 28.09 16.14 -27.55
N LYS A 541 29.10 16.29 -28.42
CA LYS A 541 29.18 17.32 -29.48
C LYS A 541 29.64 16.71 -30.80
#